data_AF-A0A5N6E4T7-F1
#
_entry.id   AF-A0A5N6E4T7-F1
#
_cell.length_a   1.000
_cell.length_b   1.000
_cell.length_c   1.000
_cell.angle_alpha   90.00
_cell.angle_beta   90.00
_cell.angle_gamma   90.00
#
_symmetry.space_group_name_H-M   'P 1'
#
loop_
_entity.id
_entity.type
_entity.pdbx_description
1 polymer ?
#
loop_
_entity_poly.entity_id
_entity_poly.type
_entity_poly.pdbx_seq_one_letter_code
_entity_poly.pdbx_strand_id
1 'polypeptide(L)'
;MSLNKVITSLSTLPRELAHQILNDIRIWDILRLIIHNNDHINTDILTHPTLGRLVHHDLKVLDEIRPVADLYRTVCADHSLTAAPLTSPLALNTQTYKSDYQEIINYMHCRLTDELYLEPWKREVLNRYAPLPAVWDSSTIDGLVARWKAIQNAQEKLNKRKASQLHKAADLLEANPEILKKMIDPSQTPRKNIPHILQRLRGAEKQVLRQSLLRGGAFRGMSWFAYGHFPVVPFDRALGVVLRGLEGLGVEFGLGEDGADSWTMRRETKGLGDVGGSVRVVVEGLNFVYNGQDGDRLPRIDKEEGGGSWYFIPRGPVDAGLYTKDGMEQQYEAHDEREIAWLEAFVEVYRYFEARG
;
A
#
# COMPACT_ATOMS: atom_id res chain seq x y z
N MET A 1 8.36 -30.92 -6.49
CA MET A 1 7.27 -31.82 -6.94
C MET A 1 5.95 -31.11 -6.63
N SER A 2 5.02 -30.95 -7.59
CA SER A 2 3.76 -30.25 -7.32
C SER A 2 2.87 -31.10 -6.41
N LEU A 3 2.11 -30.46 -5.52
CA LEU A 3 1.21 -31.16 -4.59
C LEU A 3 0.16 -32.02 -5.34
N ASN A 4 -0.25 -31.59 -6.53
CA ASN A 4 -1.11 -32.38 -7.42
C ASN A 4 -0.47 -33.72 -7.83
N LYS A 5 0.84 -33.76 -8.11
CA LYS A 5 1.54 -35.03 -8.42
C LYS A 5 1.55 -35.95 -7.20
N VAL A 6 1.72 -35.39 -6.00
CA VAL A 6 1.67 -36.16 -4.74
C VAL A 6 0.27 -36.74 -4.53
N ILE A 7 -0.79 -35.96 -4.76
CA ILE A 7 -2.19 -36.41 -4.67
C ILE A 7 -2.48 -37.52 -5.67
N THR A 8 -2.09 -37.35 -6.94
CA THR A 8 -2.28 -38.37 -7.97
C THR A 8 -1.54 -39.66 -7.63
N SER A 9 -0.29 -39.56 -7.17
CA SER A 9 0.49 -40.73 -6.74
C SER A 9 -0.13 -41.42 -5.53
N LEU A 10 -0.54 -40.68 -4.49
CA LEU A 10 -1.20 -41.24 -3.31
C LEU A 10 -2.51 -41.94 -3.66
N SER A 11 -3.30 -41.36 -4.57
CA SER A 11 -4.58 -41.94 -5.01
C SER A 11 -4.45 -43.25 -5.81
N THR A 12 -3.23 -43.60 -6.23
CA THR A 12 -2.94 -44.84 -6.97
C THR A 12 -2.31 -45.92 -6.10
N LEU A 13 -1.97 -45.60 -4.84
CA LEU A 13 -1.35 -46.56 -3.92
C LEU A 13 -2.41 -47.50 -3.30
N PRO A 14 -2.04 -48.74 -2.97
CA PRO A 14 -2.81 -49.57 -2.05
C PRO A 14 -3.03 -48.85 -0.72
N ARG A 15 -4.21 -49.04 -0.12
CA ARG A 15 -4.63 -48.36 1.11
C ARG A 15 -3.65 -48.55 2.26
N GLU A 16 -3.06 -49.73 2.37
CA GLU A 16 -2.10 -50.06 3.43
C GLU A 16 -0.83 -49.19 3.32
N LEU A 17 -0.35 -48.97 2.09
CA LEU A 17 0.80 -48.09 1.84
C LEU A 17 0.44 -46.62 2.01
N ALA A 18 -0.77 -46.21 1.60
CA ALA A 18 -1.28 -44.88 1.86
C ALA A 18 -1.35 -44.61 3.38
N HIS A 19 -1.86 -45.56 4.16
CA HIS A 19 -1.94 -45.45 5.63
C HIS A 19 -0.56 -45.37 6.29
N GLN A 20 0.43 -46.11 5.81
CA GLN A 20 1.81 -45.97 6.30
C GLN A 20 2.36 -44.56 6.05
N ILE A 21 2.17 -44.02 4.85
CA ILE A 21 2.62 -42.66 4.53
C ILE A 21 1.89 -41.62 5.39
N LEU A 22 0.58 -41.77 5.61
CA LEU A 22 -0.21 -40.86 6.44
C LEU A 22 0.24 -40.85 7.92
N ASN A 23 0.84 -41.93 8.43
CA ASN A 23 1.40 -41.99 9.80
C ASN A 23 2.70 -41.17 9.97
N ASP A 24 3.48 -41.05 8.91
CA ASP A 24 4.83 -40.48 8.97
C ASP A 24 4.89 -39.00 8.59
N ILE A 25 3.76 -38.42 8.16
CA ILE A 25 3.68 -37.01 7.81
C ILE A 25 3.12 -36.17 8.96
N ARG A 26 3.37 -34.85 8.88
CA ARG A 26 2.92 -33.88 9.87
C ARG A 26 1.44 -33.59 9.71
N ILE A 27 0.80 -33.15 10.80
CA ILE A 27 -0.59 -32.67 10.80
C ILE A 27 -0.81 -31.62 9.72
N TRP A 28 0.12 -30.67 9.54
CA TRP A 28 0.01 -29.68 8.47
C TRP A 28 -0.05 -30.28 7.07
N ASP A 29 0.72 -31.34 6.80
CA ASP A 29 0.73 -31.97 5.50
C ASP A 29 -0.57 -32.75 5.25
N ILE A 30 -1.19 -33.31 6.31
CA ILE A 30 -2.56 -33.85 6.26
C ILE A 30 -3.59 -32.77 5.94
N LEU A 31 -3.52 -31.62 6.62
CA LEU A 31 -4.43 -30.50 6.36
C LEU A 31 -4.33 -30.02 4.91
N ARG A 32 -3.12 -29.98 4.35
CA ARG A 32 -2.92 -29.68 2.93
C ARG A 32 -3.61 -30.68 2.02
N LEU A 33 -3.61 -31.97 2.35
CA LEU A 33 -4.35 -32.99 1.60
C LEU A 33 -5.87 -32.77 1.71
N ILE A 34 -6.38 -32.44 2.90
CA ILE A 34 -7.81 -32.16 3.15
C ILE A 34 -8.30 -30.96 2.34
N ILE A 35 -7.49 -29.90 2.21
CA ILE A 35 -7.80 -28.71 1.40
C ILE A 35 -8.10 -29.07 -0.06
N HIS A 36 -7.40 -30.07 -0.62
CA HIS A 36 -7.58 -30.48 -2.01
C HIS A 36 -8.84 -31.30 -2.28
N ASN A 37 -9.55 -31.73 -1.23
CA ASN A 37 -10.83 -32.42 -1.31
C ASN A 37 -10.88 -33.57 -2.36
N ASN A 38 -9.95 -34.52 -2.23
CA ASN A 38 -9.93 -35.70 -3.09
C ASN A 38 -10.65 -36.86 -2.38
N ASP A 39 -11.66 -37.45 -3.03
CA ASP A 39 -12.51 -38.50 -2.43
C ASP A 39 -11.73 -39.73 -1.95
N HIS A 40 -10.70 -40.14 -2.70
CA HIS A 40 -9.87 -41.29 -2.34
C HIS A 40 -9.05 -41.00 -1.09
N ILE A 41 -8.39 -39.84 -1.05
CA ILE A 41 -7.58 -39.41 0.09
C ILE A 41 -8.47 -39.15 1.32
N ASN A 42 -9.64 -38.54 1.14
CA ASN A 42 -10.61 -38.37 2.22
C ASN A 42 -11.01 -39.74 2.80
N THR A 43 -11.28 -40.73 1.95
CA THR A 43 -11.57 -42.10 2.38
C THR A 43 -10.40 -42.72 3.15
N ASP A 44 -9.17 -42.53 2.69
CA ASP A 44 -8.00 -43.06 3.36
C ASP A 44 -7.76 -42.39 4.72
N ILE A 45 -7.96 -41.07 4.84
CA ILE A 45 -7.90 -40.33 6.11
C ILE A 45 -8.98 -40.82 7.07
N LEU A 46 -10.23 -40.98 6.61
CA LEU A 46 -11.35 -41.42 7.43
C LEU A 46 -11.21 -42.88 7.89
N THR A 47 -10.64 -43.75 7.06
CA THR A 47 -10.45 -45.18 7.42
C THR A 47 -9.16 -45.44 8.19
N HIS A 48 -8.25 -44.48 8.26
CA HIS A 48 -6.97 -44.62 8.95
C HIS A 48 -7.17 -44.73 10.48
N PRO A 49 -6.49 -45.65 11.19
CA PRO A 49 -6.74 -45.88 12.62
C PRO A 49 -6.53 -44.66 13.54
N THR A 50 -5.48 -43.85 13.31
CA THR A 50 -5.19 -42.66 14.13
C THR A 50 -5.93 -41.43 13.63
N LEU A 51 -5.74 -41.06 12.36
CA LEU A 51 -6.43 -39.92 11.72
C LEU A 51 -7.95 -40.05 11.72
N GLY A 52 -8.51 -41.23 11.45
CA GLY A 52 -9.94 -41.46 11.51
C GLY A 52 -10.49 -41.16 12.90
N ARG A 53 -9.79 -41.56 13.98
CA ARG A 53 -10.16 -41.17 15.35
C ARG A 53 -10.06 -39.66 15.57
N LEU A 54 -9.02 -39.02 15.07
CA LEU A 54 -8.84 -37.56 15.16
C LEU A 54 -10.02 -36.80 14.54
N VAL A 55 -10.55 -37.26 13.39
CA VAL A 55 -11.68 -36.62 12.70
C VAL A 55 -13.02 -37.34 12.91
N HIS A 56 -13.11 -38.16 13.96
CA HIS A 56 -14.30 -38.94 14.34
C HIS A 56 -14.89 -39.83 13.23
N HIS A 57 -14.07 -40.22 12.26
CA HIS A 57 -14.49 -40.96 11.07
C HIS A 57 -15.65 -40.28 10.32
N ASP A 58 -15.80 -38.95 10.47
CA ASP A 58 -16.90 -38.17 9.92
C ASP A 58 -16.41 -37.20 8.84
N LEU A 59 -17.02 -37.30 7.66
CA LEU A 59 -16.75 -36.40 6.54
C LEU A 59 -17.12 -34.94 6.88
N LYS A 60 -18.12 -34.72 7.73
CA LYS A 60 -18.53 -33.37 8.15
C LYS A 60 -17.42 -32.63 8.90
N VAL A 61 -16.61 -33.36 9.68
CA VAL A 61 -15.45 -32.79 10.37
C VAL A 61 -14.39 -32.36 9.37
N LEU A 62 -14.18 -33.12 8.29
CA LEU A 62 -13.28 -32.69 7.22
C LEU A 62 -13.79 -31.42 6.52
N ASP A 63 -15.10 -31.32 6.29
CA ASP A 63 -15.72 -30.13 5.70
C ASP A 63 -15.66 -28.91 6.63
N GLU A 64 -15.65 -29.09 7.95
CA GLU A 64 -15.44 -28.04 8.95
C GLU A 64 -13.98 -27.54 8.99
N ILE A 65 -13.01 -28.46 8.97
CA ILE A 65 -11.59 -28.14 9.02
C ILE A 65 -11.11 -27.42 7.75
N ARG A 66 -11.65 -27.83 6.59
CA ARG A 66 -11.20 -27.38 5.27
C ARG A 66 -11.15 -25.85 5.10
N PRO A 67 -12.23 -25.08 5.35
CA PRO A 67 -12.21 -23.63 5.18
C PRO A 67 -11.22 -22.94 6.13
N VAL A 68 -11.07 -23.45 7.35
CA VAL A 68 -10.11 -22.92 8.34
C VAL A 68 -8.68 -23.13 7.86
N ALA A 69 -8.36 -24.35 7.41
CA ALA A 69 -7.03 -24.71 6.92
C ALA A 69 -6.67 -23.95 5.63
N ASP A 70 -7.62 -23.74 4.72
CA ASP A 70 -7.37 -23.00 3.49
C ASP A 70 -7.13 -21.50 3.73
N LEU A 71 -7.93 -20.87 4.62
CA LEU A 71 -7.68 -19.49 5.02
C LEU A 71 -6.34 -19.35 5.73
N TYR A 72 -6.03 -20.23 6.68
CA TYR A 72 -4.75 -20.24 7.39
C TYR A 72 -3.56 -20.40 6.43
N ARG A 73 -3.65 -21.33 5.48
CA ARG A 73 -2.64 -21.50 4.41
C ARG A 73 -2.42 -20.22 3.63
N THR A 74 -3.52 -19.57 3.23
CA THR A 74 -3.51 -18.35 2.41
C THR A 74 -2.87 -17.19 3.18
N VAL A 75 -3.32 -16.94 4.41
CA VAL A 75 -2.75 -15.89 5.26
C VAL A 75 -1.28 -16.15 5.55
N CYS A 76 -0.88 -17.39 5.87
CA CYS A 76 0.53 -17.72 6.08
C CYS A 76 1.38 -17.49 4.82
N ALA A 77 0.89 -17.86 3.64
CA ALA A 77 1.61 -17.63 2.38
C ALA A 77 1.82 -16.13 2.13
N ASP A 78 0.77 -15.33 2.25
CA ASP A 78 0.82 -13.87 2.03
C ASP A 78 1.69 -13.16 3.07
N HIS A 79 1.63 -13.62 4.32
CA HIS A 79 2.43 -13.06 5.41
C HIS A 79 3.86 -13.63 5.46
N SER A 80 4.24 -14.53 4.54
CA SER A 80 5.52 -15.24 4.53
C SER A 80 5.82 -15.97 5.86
N LEU A 81 4.79 -16.54 6.48
CA LEU A 81 4.88 -17.25 7.74
C LEU A 81 5.17 -18.73 7.51
N THR A 82 5.91 -19.33 8.44
CA THR A 82 5.97 -20.78 8.54
C THR A 82 4.63 -21.28 9.08
N ALA A 83 3.84 -21.95 8.24
CA ALA A 83 2.52 -22.45 8.63
C ALA A 83 2.55 -23.48 9.77
N ALA A 84 3.62 -24.27 9.87
CA ALA A 84 3.82 -25.26 10.93
C ALA A 84 5.19 -25.06 11.60
N PRO A 85 5.35 -24.04 12.47
CA PRO A 85 6.59 -23.88 13.24
C PRO A 85 6.75 -25.05 14.22
N LEU A 86 7.98 -25.38 14.62
CA LEU A 86 8.25 -26.56 15.47
C LEU A 86 7.52 -26.54 16.83
N THR A 87 7.10 -25.37 17.29
CA THR A 87 6.33 -25.16 18.52
C THR A 87 4.83 -25.33 18.34
N SER A 88 4.35 -25.53 17.11
CA SER A 88 2.93 -25.65 16.78
C SER A 88 2.45 -27.11 16.83
N PRO A 89 1.19 -27.36 17.23
CA PRO A 89 0.56 -28.68 17.07
C PRO A 89 0.57 -29.16 15.60
N LEU A 90 0.63 -28.25 14.63
CA LEU A 90 0.64 -28.56 13.20
C LEU A 90 1.97 -29.20 12.73
N ALA A 91 3.05 -29.04 13.51
CA ALA A 91 4.35 -29.63 13.20
C ALA A 91 4.52 -31.05 13.72
N LEU A 92 3.60 -31.53 14.56
CA LEU A 92 3.62 -32.89 15.09
C LEU A 92 3.27 -33.91 14.01
N ASN A 93 3.82 -35.11 14.13
CA ASN A 93 3.44 -36.24 13.29
C ASN A 93 2.08 -36.79 13.75
N THR A 94 1.32 -37.36 12.83
CA THR A 94 -0.02 -37.87 13.11
C THR A 94 -0.03 -38.93 14.22
N GLN A 95 0.99 -39.77 14.30
CA GLN A 95 1.15 -40.77 15.36
C GLN A 95 1.44 -40.20 16.75
N THR A 96 2.04 -39.00 16.85
CA THR A 96 2.38 -38.37 18.15
C THR A 96 1.31 -37.38 18.60
N TYR A 97 0.40 -36.97 17.71
CA TYR A 97 -0.73 -36.12 18.04
C TYR A 97 -1.79 -36.90 18.82
N LYS A 98 -2.08 -36.45 20.04
CA LYS A 98 -3.01 -37.13 20.97
C LYS A 98 -4.30 -36.35 21.24
N SER A 99 -4.40 -35.15 20.69
CA SER A 99 -5.53 -34.25 20.90
C SER A 99 -6.61 -34.43 19.84
N ASP A 100 -7.72 -33.73 20.03
CA ASP A 100 -8.86 -33.71 19.12
C ASP A 100 -8.67 -32.70 17.97
N TYR A 101 -9.42 -32.86 16.87
CA TYR A 101 -9.41 -31.93 15.73
C TYR A 101 -9.80 -30.51 16.13
N GLN A 102 -10.61 -30.36 17.18
CA GLN A 102 -10.99 -29.06 17.71
C GLN A 102 -9.79 -28.24 18.17
N GLU A 103 -8.75 -28.88 18.72
CA GLU A 103 -7.53 -28.17 19.12
C GLU A 103 -6.77 -27.63 17.90
N ILE A 104 -6.75 -28.39 16.79
CA ILE A 104 -6.18 -27.97 15.51
C ILE A 104 -6.93 -26.76 14.95
N ILE A 105 -8.28 -26.82 14.93
CA ILE A 105 -9.14 -25.72 14.49
C ILE A 105 -8.90 -24.50 15.36
N ASN A 106 -8.97 -24.65 16.68
CA ASN A 106 -8.79 -23.56 17.64
C ASN A 106 -7.41 -22.92 17.51
N TYR A 107 -6.35 -23.71 17.31
CA TYR A 107 -5.02 -23.18 17.04
C TYR A 107 -5.00 -22.31 15.78
N MET A 108 -5.46 -22.83 14.65
CA MET A 108 -5.47 -22.06 13.39
C MET A 108 -6.35 -20.80 13.51
N HIS A 109 -7.49 -20.89 14.18
CA HIS A 109 -8.43 -19.80 14.38
C HIS A 109 -7.86 -18.69 15.27
N CYS A 110 -7.22 -19.04 16.40
CA CYS A 110 -6.50 -18.08 17.25
C CYS A 110 -5.38 -17.40 16.46
N ARG A 111 -4.57 -18.16 15.74
CA ARG A 111 -3.51 -17.60 14.89
C ARG A 111 -4.05 -16.67 13.82
N LEU A 112 -5.16 -17.02 13.16
CA LEU A 112 -5.82 -16.15 12.19
C LEU A 112 -6.32 -14.86 12.83
N THR A 113 -6.91 -14.94 14.02
CA THR A 113 -7.38 -13.76 14.75
C THR A 113 -6.24 -12.79 15.06
N ASP A 114 -5.10 -13.32 15.50
CA ASP A 114 -3.89 -12.54 15.77
C ASP A 114 -3.30 -11.94 14.48
N GLU A 115 -3.15 -12.75 13.44
CA GLU A 115 -2.51 -12.32 12.18
C GLU A 115 -3.37 -11.33 11.39
N LEU A 116 -4.70 -11.38 11.56
CA LEU A 116 -5.63 -10.44 10.94
C LEU A 116 -5.90 -9.20 11.83
N TYR A 117 -5.25 -9.09 12.98
CA TYR A 117 -5.34 -7.93 13.85
C TYR A 117 -4.84 -6.66 13.15
N LEU A 118 -5.70 -5.64 13.11
CA LEU A 118 -5.36 -4.32 12.60
C LEU A 118 -5.27 -3.35 13.78
N GLU A 119 -4.10 -2.76 13.94
CA GLU A 119 -3.91 -1.62 14.83
C GLU A 119 -4.82 -0.45 14.41
N PRO A 120 -5.28 0.40 15.36
CA PRO A 120 -6.24 1.47 15.08
C PRO A 120 -5.85 2.38 13.92
N TRP A 121 -4.58 2.80 13.86
CA TRP A 121 -4.09 3.68 12.79
C TRP A 121 -4.11 3.01 11.40
N LYS A 122 -3.83 1.70 11.31
CA LYS A 122 -3.90 0.95 10.04
C LYS A 122 -5.33 0.86 9.54
N ARG A 123 -6.26 0.66 10.48
CA ARG A 123 -7.69 0.63 10.20
C ARG A 123 -8.16 1.97 9.66
N GLU A 124 -7.72 3.08 10.24
CA GLU A 124 -8.09 4.42 9.79
C GLU A 124 -7.65 4.69 8.34
N VAL A 125 -6.38 4.40 8.01
CA VAL A 125 -5.87 4.45 6.63
C VAL A 125 -6.75 3.63 5.69
N LEU A 126 -6.92 2.34 5.96
CA LEU A 126 -7.63 1.43 5.06
C LEU A 126 -9.11 1.79 4.90
N ASN A 127 -9.75 2.31 5.96
CA ASN A 127 -11.16 2.67 5.96
C ASN A 127 -11.48 3.82 4.98
N ARG A 128 -10.51 4.68 4.65
CA ARG A 128 -10.65 5.73 3.62
C ARG A 128 -10.77 5.17 2.20
N TYR A 129 -10.32 3.94 1.97
CA TYR A 129 -10.31 3.29 0.65
C TYR A 129 -11.42 2.27 0.46
N ALA A 130 -11.79 1.56 1.53
CA ALA A 130 -12.99 0.74 1.56
C ALA A 130 -13.52 0.69 3.01
N PRO A 131 -14.83 0.90 3.22
CA PRO A 131 -15.42 0.86 4.55
C PRO A 131 -15.13 -0.47 5.25
N LEU A 132 -14.59 -0.40 6.47
CA LEU A 132 -14.32 -1.54 7.33
C LEU A 132 -15.36 -1.61 8.46
N PRO A 133 -15.96 -2.79 8.73
CA PRO A 133 -16.87 -3.01 9.87
C PRO A 133 -16.29 -2.56 11.20
N ALA A 134 -17.04 -1.80 12.00
CA ALA A 134 -16.61 -1.31 13.32
C ALA A 134 -16.21 -2.45 14.26
N VAL A 135 -16.99 -3.51 14.24
CA VAL A 135 -16.76 -4.75 14.99
C VAL A 135 -16.58 -5.89 14.00
N TRP A 136 -15.53 -6.69 14.21
CA TRP A 136 -15.27 -7.89 13.43
C TRP A 136 -15.87 -9.10 14.12
N ASP A 137 -16.64 -9.91 13.39
CA ASP A 137 -16.88 -11.28 13.83
C ASP A 137 -15.58 -12.07 13.69
N SER A 138 -14.94 -12.35 14.82
CA SER A 138 -13.74 -13.19 14.89
C SER A 138 -14.05 -14.51 15.61
N SER A 139 -15.32 -14.87 15.77
CA SER A 139 -15.75 -16.12 16.40
C SER A 139 -16.04 -17.23 15.39
N THR A 140 -16.25 -16.86 14.13
CA THR A 140 -16.55 -17.78 13.04
C THR A 140 -15.49 -17.69 11.94
N ILE A 141 -15.31 -18.80 11.20
CA ILE A 141 -14.42 -18.81 10.04
C ILE A 141 -14.92 -17.87 8.94
N ASP A 142 -16.23 -17.78 8.73
CA ASP A 142 -16.83 -16.87 7.75
C ASP A 142 -16.56 -15.41 8.10
N GLY A 143 -16.63 -15.06 9.38
CA GLY A 143 -16.24 -13.75 9.90
C GLY A 143 -14.76 -13.42 9.61
N LEU A 144 -13.86 -14.38 9.85
CA LEU A 144 -12.43 -14.23 9.53
C LEU A 144 -12.17 -14.12 8.01
N VAL A 145 -12.88 -14.89 7.18
CA VAL A 145 -12.82 -14.80 5.72
C VAL A 145 -13.29 -13.42 5.25
N ALA A 146 -14.42 -12.93 5.78
CA ALA A 146 -14.95 -11.62 5.45
C ALA A 146 -13.99 -10.50 5.85
N ARG A 147 -13.40 -10.60 7.05
CA ARG A 147 -12.36 -9.70 7.54
C ARG A 147 -11.15 -9.68 6.60
N TRP A 148 -10.60 -10.84 6.26
CA TRP A 148 -9.46 -10.93 5.35
C TRP A 148 -9.74 -10.28 3.99
N LYS A 149 -10.90 -10.59 3.38
CA LYS A 149 -11.30 -10.02 2.09
C LYS A 149 -11.48 -8.50 2.15
N ALA A 150 -12.10 -7.98 3.22
CA ALA A 150 -12.29 -6.55 3.41
C ALA A 150 -10.95 -5.81 3.50
N ILE A 151 -10.00 -6.36 4.26
CA ILE A 151 -8.65 -5.80 4.40
C ILE A 151 -7.92 -5.82 3.05
N GLN A 152 -7.94 -6.94 2.32
CA GLN A 152 -7.30 -7.07 1.01
C GLN A 152 -7.87 -6.07 -0.01
N ASN A 153 -9.20 -5.92 -0.07
CA ASN A 153 -9.86 -4.97 -0.96
C ASN A 153 -9.45 -3.51 -0.65
N ALA A 154 -9.45 -3.11 0.63
CA ALA A 154 -9.00 -1.78 1.03
C ALA A 154 -7.51 -1.56 0.68
N GLN A 155 -6.67 -2.55 0.97
CA GLN A 155 -5.23 -2.51 0.70
C GLN A 155 -4.94 -2.40 -0.79
N GLU A 156 -5.65 -3.16 -1.63
CA GLU A 156 -5.48 -3.14 -3.08
C GLU A 156 -5.78 -1.75 -3.64
N LYS A 157 -6.84 -1.08 -3.17
CA LYS A 157 -7.19 0.28 -3.58
C LYS A 157 -6.14 1.32 -3.16
N LEU A 158 -5.68 1.26 -1.91
CA LEU A 158 -4.57 2.10 -1.41
C LEU A 158 -3.32 1.91 -2.27
N ASN A 159 -2.93 0.65 -2.48
CA ASN A 159 -1.74 0.31 -3.26
C ASN A 159 -1.85 0.78 -4.71
N LYS A 160 -3.02 0.60 -5.35
CA LYS A 160 -3.28 1.08 -6.71
C LYS A 160 -3.16 2.60 -6.81
N ARG A 161 -3.73 3.35 -5.85
CA ARG A 161 -3.62 4.81 -5.81
C ARG A 161 -2.16 5.24 -5.69
N LYS A 162 -1.42 4.71 -4.70
CA LYS A 162 0.00 5.02 -4.53
C LYS A 162 0.84 4.65 -5.76
N ALA A 163 0.62 3.48 -6.35
CA ALA A 163 1.31 3.06 -7.57
C ALA A 163 1.04 4.04 -8.72
N SER A 164 -0.21 4.46 -8.92
CA SER A 164 -0.57 5.47 -9.92
C SER A 164 0.15 6.80 -9.68
N GLN A 165 0.26 7.25 -8.44
CA GLN A 165 0.97 8.49 -8.11
C GLN A 165 2.47 8.41 -8.41
N LEU A 166 3.13 7.29 -8.09
CA LEU A 166 4.53 7.08 -8.43
C LEU A 166 4.75 6.99 -9.95
N HIS A 167 3.82 6.38 -10.66
CA HIS A 167 3.82 6.29 -12.12
C HIS A 167 3.76 7.69 -12.74
N LYS A 168 2.75 8.48 -12.36
CA LYS A 168 2.58 9.86 -12.84
C LYS A 168 3.75 10.78 -12.47
N ALA A 169 4.30 10.64 -11.25
CA ALA A 169 5.50 11.37 -10.84
C ALA A 169 6.70 11.08 -11.75
N ALA A 170 6.85 9.80 -12.16
CA ALA A 170 7.90 9.41 -13.09
C ALA A 170 7.63 9.96 -14.51
N ASP A 171 6.41 9.86 -15.02
CA ASP A 171 6.04 10.41 -16.34
C ASP A 171 6.32 11.92 -16.41
N LEU A 172 5.88 12.68 -15.39
CA LEU A 172 6.08 14.13 -15.33
C LEU A 172 7.56 14.51 -15.31
N LEU A 173 8.36 13.81 -14.50
CA LEU A 173 9.80 14.05 -14.41
C LEU A 173 10.54 13.66 -15.70
N GLU A 174 10.11 12.58 -16.36
CA GLU A 174 10.68 12.12 -17.63
C GLU A 174 10.40 13.11 -18.77
N ALA A 175 9.19 13.66 -18.81
CA ALA A 175 8.77 14.63 -19.81
C ALA A 175 9.33 16.05 -19.58
N ASN A 176 9.65 16.40 -18.32
CA ASN A 176 10.05 17.76 -17.94
C ASN A 176 11.30 17.81 -17.03
N PRO A 177 12.43 17.16 -17.40
CA PRO A 177 13.62 17.04 -16.55
C PRO A 177 14.34 18.37 -16.27
N GLU A 178 14.06 19.40 -17.05
CA GLU A 178 14.58 20.77 -16.88
C GLU A 178 13.70 21.64 -15.98
N ILE A 179 12.46 21.25 -15.74
CA ILE A 179 11.51 21.97 -14.87
C ILE A 179 11.41 21.29 -13.51
N LEU A 180 11.43 19.97 -13.48
CA LEU A 180 11.17 19.15 -12.30
C LEU A 180 12.43 18.45 -11.79
N LYS A 181 12.45 18.23 -10.47
CA LYS A 181 13.46 17.43 -9.77
C LYS A 181 12.79 16.50 -8.76
N LYS A 182 13.59 15.56 -8.25
CA LYS A 182 13.21 14.78 -7.08
C LYS A 182 13.09 15.71 -5.87
N MET A 183 12.02 15.56 -5.09
CA MET A 183 11.70 16.44 -3.97
C MET A 183 12.85 16.62 -2.96
N ILE A 184 13.50 15.52 -2.55
CA ILE A 184 14.62 15.59 -1.59
C ILE A 184 15.98 15.97 -2.21
N ASP A 185 16.05 16.28 -3.51
CA ASP A 185 17.31 16.63 -4.17
C ASP A 185 17.67 18.10 -3.88
N PRO A 186 18.79 18.37 -3.18
CA PRO A 186 19.20 19.74 -2.91
C PRO A 186 19.71 20.46 -4.16
N SER A 187 20.03 19.71 -5.23
CA SER A 187 20.52 20.31 -6.47
C SER A 187 19.41 21.11 -7.15
N GLN A 188 19.72 22.35 -7.51
CA GLN A 188 18.85 23.22 -8.33
C GLN A 188 19.22 23.20 -9.82
N THR A 189 19.99 22.19 -10.25
CA THR A 189 20.38 22.00 -11.64
C THR A 189 19.94 20.63 -12.16
N PRO A 190 19.60 20.51 -13.47
CA PRO A 190 19.22 19.22 -14.05
C PRO A 190 20.31 18.17 -13.86
N ARG A 191 19.91 17.02 -13.31
CA ARG A 191 20.81 15.87 -13.10
C ARG A 191 21.10 15.20 -14.43
N LYS A 192 22.33 14.69 -14.60
CA LYS A 192 22.67 13.80 -15.72
C LYS A 192 22.05 12.39 -15.59
N ASN A 193 21.69 11.99 -14.37
CA ASN A 193 21.22 10.64 -14.04
C ASN A 193 19.70 10.54 -13.80
N ILE A 194 18.89 11.28 -14.55
CA ILE A 194 17.41 11.15 -14.52
C ILE A 194 16.95 9.69 -14.70
N PRO A 195 17.54 8.87 -15.61
CA PRO A 195 17.10 7.48 -15.79
C PRO A 195 17.14 6.64 -14.51
N HIS A 196 18.13 6.87 -13.63
CA HIS A 196 18.22 6.15 -12.36
C HIS A 196 17.13 6.56 -11.37
N ILE A 197 16.72 7.83 -11.36
CA ILE A 197 15.61 8.31 -10.52
C ILE A 197 14.29 7.69 -11.01
N LEU A 198 14.06 7.71 -12.32
CA LEU A 198 12.89 7.09 -12.95
C LEU A 198 12.82 5.59 -12.64
N GLN A 199 13.93 4.87 -12.79
CA GLN A 199 14.02 3.45 -12.44
C GLN A 199 13.61 3.18 -10.99
N ARG A 200 14.01 4.05 -10.05
CA ARG A 200 13.63 3.91 -8.63
C ARG A 200 12.14 4.18 -8.39
N LEU A 201 11.54 5.17 -9.06
CA LEU A 201 10.10 5.44 -8.96
C LEU A 201 9.27 4.27 -9.52
N ARG A 202 9.60 3.79 -10.72
CA ARG A 202 8.94 2.61 -11.34
C ARG A 202 9.19 1.32 -10.57
N GLY A 203 10.36 1.19 -9.95
CA GLY A 203 10.66 0.09 -9.04
C GLY A 203 9.77 0.12 -7.79
N ALA A 204 9.60 1.30 -7.20
CA ALA A 204 8.73 1.50 -6.04
C ALA A 204 7.25 1.27 -6.39
N GLU A 205 6.80 1.71 -7.57
CA GLU A 205 5.44 1.43 -8.10
C GLU A 205 5.14 -0.08 -8.04
N LYS A 206 6.03 -0.92 -8.58
CA LYS A 206 5.88 -2.38 -8.56
C LYS A 206 5.91 -2.99 -7.16
N GLN A 207 6.70 -2.40 -6.26
CA GLN A 207 6.80 -2.87 -4.88
C GLN A 207 5.54 -2.54 -4.08
N VAL A 208 5.01 -1.32 -4.22
CA VAL A 208 3.83 -0.84 -3.51
C VAL A 208 2.59 -1.69 -3.82
N LEU A 209 2.44 -2.17 -5.06
CA LEU A 209 1.35 -3.08 -5.42
C LEU A 209 1.28 -4.36 -4.58
N ARG A 210 2.40 -4.78 -3.98
CA ARG A 210 2.52 -6.00 -3.17
C ARG A 210 2.64 -5.74 -1.67
N GLN A 211 2.50 -4.49 -1.24
CA GLN A 211 2.62 -4.14 0.18
C GLN A 211 1.36 -4.52 0.95
N SER A 212 1.56 -4.91 2.21
CA SER A 212 0.49 -5.20 3.17
C SER A 212 0.73 -4.40 4.45
N LEU A 213 -0.30 -3.71 4.95
CA LEU A 213 -0.26 -3.06 6.26
C LEU A 213 -0.32 -4.07 7.42
N LEU A 214 -0.89 -5.27 7.19
CA LEU A 214 -0.86 -6.36 8.17
C LEU A 214 0.57 -6.86 8.42
N ARG A 215 1.39 -6.93 7.36
CA ARG A 215 2.78 -7.38 7.42
C ARG A 215 3.69 -6.50 6.56
N GLY A 216 4.48 -5.70 7.24
CA GLY A 216 5.61 -4.97 6.68
C GLY A 216 6.34 -4.33 7.83
N GLY A 217 7.67 -4.49 7.89
CA GLY A 217 8.47 -3.64 8.77
C GLY A 217 8.06 -2.20 8.48
N ALA A 218 7.82 -1.41 9.52
CA ALA A 218 7.28 -0.05 9.44
C ALA A 218 7.89 0.80 8.31
N PHE A 219 9.12 0.49 7.92
CA PHE A 219 9.90 1.20 6.91
C PHE A 219 9.65 0.80 5.45
N ARG A 220 8.98 -0.33 5.14
CA ARG A 220 8.89 -0.88 3.76
C ARG A 220 7.95 -0.12 2.82
N GLY A 221 7.21 0.89 3.29
CA GLY A 221 6.38 1.78 2.47
C GLY A 221 6.68 3.27 2.65
N MET A 222 7.59 3.63 3.56
CA MET A 222 7.81 5.02 3.98
C MET A 222 8.47 5.91 2.92
N SER A 223 9.31 5.37 2.02
CA SER A 223 10.32 6.23 1.37
C SER A 223 9.79 7.36 0.48
N TRP A 224 8.59 7.25 -0.09
CA TRP A 224 8.02 8.25 -1.02
C TRP A 224 6.74 8.91 -0.51
N PHE A 225 6.10 8.33 0.51
CA PHE A 225 4.82 8.79 1.05
C PHE A 225 4.92 9.25 2.51
N ALA A 226 6.05 9.01 3.18
CA ALA A 226 6.29 9.51 4.53
C ALA A 226 6.43 11.03 4.59
N TYR A 227 6.85 11.66 3.51
CA TYR A 227 6.94 13.12 3.43
C TYR A 227 5.60 13.73 3.07
N GLY A 228 5.35 14.95 3.55
CA GLY A 228 4.16 15.72 3.20
C GLY A 228 4.13 16.07 1.71
N HIS A 229 5.26 16.50 1.16
CA HIS A 229 5.41 16.91 -0.23
C HIS A 229 5.39 15.73 -1.21
N PHE A 230 4.88 16.00 -2.41
CA PHE A 230 4.85 15.03 -3.50
C PHE A 230 6.27 14.60 -3.92
N PRO A 231 6.49 13.37 -4.45
CA PRO A 231 7.84 12.84 -4.71
C PRO A 231 8.74 13.66 -5.66
N VAL A 232 8.13 14.55 -6.44
CA VAL A 232 8.78 15.44 -7.40
C VAL A 232 8.26 16.86 -7.19
N VAL A 233 9.13 17.84 -7.36
CA VAL A 233 8.84 19.27 -7.21
C VAL A 233 9.57 20.06 -8.30
N PRO A 234 9.12 21.27 -8.66
CA PRO A 234 9.85 22.09 -9.62
C PRO A 234 11.16 22.65 -9.05
N PHE A 235 12.04 23.10 -9.93
CA PHE A 235 13.24 23.86 -9.56
C PHE A 235 12.86 25.28 -9.12
N ASP A 236 13.69 25.89 -8.26
CA ASP A 236 13.49 27.27 -7.81
C ASP A 236 13.56 28.27 -8.98
N ARG A 237 14.37 27.97 -10.00
CA ARG A 237 14.40 28.77 -11.25
C ARG A 237 13.06 28.76 -11.98
N ALA A 238 12.37 27.62 -11.97
CA ALA A 238 11.07 27.47 -12.60
C ALA A 238 10.00 28.21 -11.81
N LEU A 239 10.09 28.17 -10.47
CA LEU A 239 9.28 29.03 -9.59
C LEU A 239 9.45 30.51 -9.97
N GLY A 240 10.70 30.98 -10.12
CA GLY A 240 10.96 32.36 -10.48
C GLY A 240 10.35 32.80 -11.81
N VAL A 241 10.32 31.92 -12.83
CA VAL A 241 9.64 32.20 -14.11
C VAL A 241 8.13 32.32 -13.91
N VAL A 242 7.53 31.37 -13.18
CA VAL A 242 6.10 31.38 -12.90
C VAL A 242 5.69 32.60 -12.10
N LEU A 243 6.40 32.94 -11.02
CA LEU A 243 6.11 34.11 -10.18
C LEU A 243 6.17 35.41 -10.98
N ARG A 244 7.22 35.64 -11.78
CA ARG A 244 7.31 36.84 -12.63
C ARG A 244 6.19 36.90 -13.67
N GLY A 245 5.84 35.75 -14.25
CA GLY A 245 4.75 35.66 -15.21
C GLY A 245 3.41 36.03 -14.57
N LEU A 246 3.17 35.56 -13.34
CA LEU A 246 1.94 35.87 -12.62
C LEU A 246 1.91 37.32 -12.09
N GLU A 247 3.02 37.88 -11.63
CA GLU A 247 3.14 39.30 -11.29
C GLU A 247 2.80 40.18 -12.52
N GLY A 248 3.24 39.77 -13.72
CA GLY A 248 2.88 40.44 -14.97
C GLY A 248 1.38 40.39 -15.31
N LEU A 249 0.61 39.50 -14.67
CA LEU A 249 -0.85 39.41 -14.78
C LEU A 249 -1.57 40.21 -13.69
N GLY A 250 -0.84 40.83 -12.76
CA GLY A 250 -1.40 41.55 -11.61
C GLY A 250 -1.67 40.67 -10.38
N VAL A 251 -1.22 39.41 -10.38
CA VAL A 251 -1.40 38.52 -9.22
C VAL A 251 -0.35 38.83 -8.16
N GLU A 252 -0.79 39.25 -6.98
CA GLU A 252 0.08 39.42 -5.81
C GLU A 252 0.18 38.12 -4.98
N PHE A 253 1.36 37.88 -4.41
CA PHE A 253 1.67 36.70 -3.58
C PHE A 253 2.16 37.12 -2.19
N GLY A 254 1.60 36.53 -1.14
CA GLY A 254 2.02 36.74 0.25
C GLY A 254 2.09 35.43 1.03
N LEU A 255 2.98 35.40 2.04
CA LEU A 255 2.98 34.38 3.10
C LEU A 255 1.90 34.79 4.13
N GLY A 256 0.68 34.27 4.01
CA GLY A 256 -0.44 34.58 4.90
C GLY A 256 -1.71 33.78 4.58
N GLU A 257 -2.63 33.67 5.55
CA GLU A 257 -3.88 32.89 5.47
C GLU A 257 -4.92 33.46 4.49
N ASP A 258 -4.75 34.71 4.04
CA ASP A 258 -5.60 35.33 3.05
C ASP A 258 -5.25 34.78 1.66
N GLY A 259 -5.89 33.66 1.32
CA GLY A 259 -5.89 33.11 -0.03
C GLY A 259 -6.24 34.18 -1.04
N ALA A 260 -5.53 34.19 -2.17
CA ALA A 260 -5.79 35.12 -3.26
C ALA A 260 -7.29 35.18 -3.56
N ASP A 261 -7.86 36.39 -3.54
CA ASP A 261 -9.30 36.61 -3.66
C ASP A 261 -9.81 35.99 -4.97
N SER A 262 -10.57 34.89 -4.85
CA SER A 262 -10.98 34.04 -5.98
C SER A 262 -11.76 34.81 -7.05
N TRP A 263 -12.38 35.93 -6.67
CA TRP A 263 -13.10 36.82 -7.56
C TRP A 263 -12.18 37.66 -8.44
N THR A 264 -11.10 38.19 -7.86
CA THR A 264 -10.08 38.99 -8.56
C THR A 264 -9.34 38.11 -9.58
N MET A 265 -8.99 36.88 -9.18
CA MET A 265 -8.36 35.89 -10.06
C MET A 265 -9.20 35.47 -11.26
N ARG A 266 -10.51 35.28 -11.07
CA ARG A 266 -11.41 34.91 -12.18
C ARG A 266 -11.49 36.00 -13.26
N ARG A 267 -11.21 37.26 -12.91
CA ARG A 267 -11.23 38.36 -13.87
C ARG A 267 -9.91 38.47 -14.62
N GLU A 268 -8.79 38.25 -13.93
CA GLU A 268 -7.43 38.33 -14.50
C GLU A 268 -7.10 37.16 -15.42
N THR A 269 -7.55 35.94 -15.12
CA THR A 269 -7.22 34.76 -15.96
C THR A 269 -8.11 34.57 -17.19
N LYS A 270 -9.19 35.35 -17.33
CA LYS A 270 -10.11 35.26 -18.49
C LYS A 270 -9.43 35.59 -19.83
N GLY A 271 -8.36 36.39 -19.83
CA GLY A 271 -7.61 36.76 -21.03
C GLY A 271 -6.59 35.70 -21.51
N LEU A 272 -6.40 34.62 -20.75
CA LEU A 272 -5.33 33.63 -20.98
C LEU A 272 -5.77 32.40 -21.77
N GLY A 273 -7.02 32.37 -22.26
CA GLY A 273 -7.57 31.24 -23.00
C GLY A 273 -7.48 29.94 -22.17
N ASP A 274 -7.00 28.88 -22.82
CA ASP A 274 -6.95 27.53 -22.23
C ASP A 274 -6.04 27.45 -21.00
N VAL A 275 -4.97 28.25 -20.93
CA VAL A 275 -4.00 28.26 -19.81
C VAL A 275 -4.56 28.95 -18.56
N GLY A 276 -5.63 29.73 -18.69
CA GLY A 276 -6.26 30.44 -17.55
C GLY A 276 -6.81 29.51 -16.47
N GLY A 277 -7.17 28.27 -16.83
CA GLY A 277 -7.53 27.22 -15.88
C GLY A 277 -6.32 26.77 -15.05
N SER A 278 -5.21 26.46 -15.70
CA SER A 278 -3.97 26.01 -15.06
C SER A 278 -3.35 27.09 -14.19
N VAL A 279 -3.41 28.36 -14.59
CA VAL A 279 -3.00 29.49 -13.73
C VAL A 279 -3.77 29.49 -12.41
N ARG A 280 -5.09 29.28 -12.45
CA ARG A 280 -5.90 29.26 -11.23
C ARG A 280 -5.48 28.11 -10.30
N VAL A 281 -5.32 26.92 -10.85
CA VAL A 281 -4.87 25.74 -10.09
C VAL A 281 -3.52 26.02 -9.44
N VAL A 282 -2.57 26.58 -10.20
CA VAL A 282 -1.23 26.92 -9.70
C VAL A 282 -1.34 27.85 -8.52
N VAL A 283 -2.10 28.95 -8.63
CA VAL A 283 -2.12 29.94 -7.55
C VAL A 283 -2.88 29.44 -6.32
N GLU A 284 -4.01 28.76 -6.50
CA GLU A 284 -4.78 28.18 -5.39
C GLU A 284 -3.92 27.21 -4.55
N GLY A 285 -3.01 26.45 -5.18
CA GLY A 285 -2.12 25.52 -4.49
C GLY A 285 -0.69 26.02 -4.25
N LEU A 286 -0.35 27.26 -4.59
CA LEU A 286 1.04 27.71 -4.61
C LEU A 286 1.66 27.76 -3.21
N ASN A 287 0.87 28.19 -2.22
CA ASN A 287 1.37 28.42 -0.86
C ASN A 287 1.41 27.15 -0.01
N PHE A 288 0.64 26.11 -0.35
CA PHE A 288 0.51 24.93 0.49
C PHE A 288 0.40 23.61 -0.28
N VAL A 289 0.72 22.52 0.40
CA VAL A 289 0.54 21.15 -0.07
C VAL A 289 -0.84 20.64 0.35
N TYR A 290 -1.60 20.11 -0.61
CA TYR A 290 -2.87 19.45 -0.37
C TYR A 290 -2.63 18.15 0.41
N ASN A 291 -3.17 18.08 1.63
CA ASN A 291 -3.06 16.92 2.53
C ASN A 291 -4.42 16.27 2.85
N GLY A 292 -5.50 16.71 2.21
CA GLY A 292 -6.85 16.17 2.40
C GLY A 292 -7.53 16.54 3.73
N GLN A 293 -6.91 17.35 4.58
CA GLN A 293 -7.48 17.87 5.82
C GLN A 293 -7.53 19.40 5.76
N ASP A 294 -8.60 20.01 6.27
CA ASP A 294 -8.77 21.48 6.29
C ASP A 294 -7.92 22.19 7.37
N GLY A 295 -6.95 21.49 7.98
CA GLY A 295 -6.03 21.98 9.03
C GLY A 295 -4.61 22.30 8.53
N ASP A 296 -3.66 22.43 9.47
CA ASP A 296 -2.26 22.87 9.30
C ASP A 296 -1.72 22.65 7.88
N ARG A 297 -1.71 23.75 7.13
CA ARG A 297 -1.33 23.76 5.72
C ARG A 297 0.18 23.72 5.63
N LEU A 298 0.71 22.57 5.23
CA LEU A 298 2.13 22.38 4.98
C LEU A 298 2.60 23.37 3.89
N PRO A 299 3.60 24.22 4.13
CA PRO A 299 4.04 25.19 3.14
C PRO A 299 4.71 24.49 1.95
N ARG A 300 4.39 24.97 0.74
CA ARG A 300 5.03 24.48 -0.50
C ARG A 300 6.25 25.33 -0.89
N ILE A 301 6.18 26.63 -0.61
CA ILE A 301 7.22 27.61 -0.90
C ILE A 301 7.53 28.46 0.33
N ASP A 302 8.72 29.04 0.34
CA ASP A 302 9.15 29.99 1.36
C ASP A 302 10.14 31.00 0.75
N LYS A 303 10.51 32.02 1.52
CA LYS A 303 11.33 33.15 1.10
C LYS A 303 12.65 33.17 1.86
N GLU A 304 13.76 33.46 1.18
CA GLU A 304 15.06 33.59 1.84
C GLU A 304 15.09 34.73 2.88
N GLU A 305 15.71 34.47 4.03
CA GLU A 305 16.00 35.51 5.03
C GLU A 305 16.83 36.63 4.39
N GLY A 306 16.32 37.86 4.41
CA GLY A 306 16.93 39.01 3.72
C GLY A 306 16.27 39.37 2.38
N GLY A 307 15.25 38.63 1.95
CA GLY A 307 14.11 39.22 1.21
C GLY A 307 14.13 39.18 -0.32
N GLY A 308 15.04 38.45 -0.97
CA GLY A 308 15.12 38.47 -2.44
C GLY A 308 14.36 37.37 -3.18
N SER A 309 14.52 36.11 -2.77
CA SER A 309 14.18 34.97 -3.62
C SER A 309 13.23 33.98 -2.94
N TRP A 310 12.30 33.43 -3.75
CA TRP A 310 11.39 32.38 -3.36
C TRP A 310 11.97 31.01 -3.73
N TYR A 311 11.71 30.00 -2.91
CA TYR A 311 12.20 28.64 -3.13
C TYR A 311 11.14 27.60 -2.80
N PHE A 312 11.26 26.40 -3.40
CA PHE A 312 10.43 25.26 -3.03
C PHE A 312 10.94 24.56 -1.78
N ILE A 313 10.02 24.22 -0.90
CA ILE A 313 10.27 23.35 0.24
C ILE A 313 10.03 21.89 -0.19
N PRO A 314 10.87 20.92 0.25
CA PRO A 314 12.10 21.11 1.00
C PRO A 314 13.34 21.34 0.11
N ARG A 315 14.37 21.99 0.66
CA ARG A 315 15.64 22.27 -0.02
C ARG A 315 16.65 21.12 0.03
N GLY A 316 16.26 19.95 0.54
CA GLY A 316 17.13 18.78 0.61
C GLY A 316 16.67 17.76 1.64
N PRO A 317 17.48 16.71 1.89
CA PRO A 317 17.06 15.59 2.73
C PRO A 317 16.92 15.94 4.21
N VAL A 318 17.74 16.87 4.72
CA VAL A 318 17.63 17.34 6.13
C VAL A 318 16.33 18.11 6.32
N ASP A 319 16.07 19.05 5.42
CA ASP A 319 14.86 19.88 5.41
C ASP A 319 13.60 19.03 5.20
N ALA A 320 13.64 18.07 4.28
CA ALA A 320 12.55 17.11 4.08
C ALA A 320 12.20 16.32 5.35
N GLY A 321 13.18 16.08 6.22
CA GLY A 321 12.96 15.43 7.51
C GLY A 321 11.99 16.20 8.40
N LEU A 322 12.02 17.53 8.37
CA LEU A 322 11.14 18.42 9.14
C LEU A 322 9.68 18.34 8.66
N TYR A 323 9.47 17.97 7.40
CA TYR A 323 8.16 17.85 6.76
C TYR A 323 7.74 16.39 6.55
N THR A 324 8.28 15.50 7.38
CA THR A 324 7.76 14.14 7.50
C THR A 324 6.36 14.23 8.10
N LYS A 325 5.38 13.54 7.50
CA LYS A 325 4.00 13.54 7.97
C LYS A 325 3.92 13.02 9.41
N ASP A 326 3.06 13.63 10.21
CA ASP A 326 2.90 13.29 11.61
C ASP A 326 2.10 12.00 11.78
N GLY A 327 2.68 11.05 12.52
CA GLY A 327 2.04 9.78 12.81
C GLY A 327 2.11 8.75 11.68
N MET A 328 1.99 7.47 12.09
CA MET A 328 2.10 6.33 11.16
C MET A 328 1.00 6.33 10.11
N GLU A 329 -0.21 6.76 10.45
CA GLU A 329 -1.31 6.83 9.49
C GLU A 329 -0.93 7.68 8.28
N GLN A 330 -0.50 8.92 8.50
CA GLN A 330 -0.29 9.86 7.42
C GLN A 330 0.89 9.44 6.54
N GLN A 331 1.94 8.86 7.13
CA GLN A 331 3.10 8.35 6.38
C GLN A 331 2.78 7.14 5.48
N TYR A 332 1.69 6.44 5.79
CA TYR A 332 1.16 5.33 5.01
C TYR A 332 -0.01 5.71 4.11
N GLU A 333 -0.41 6.98 4.11
CA GLU A 333 -1.44 7.49 3.22
C GLU A 333 -0.88 7.78 1.81
N ALA A 334 -1.72 7.73 0.79
CA ALA A 334 -1.39 8.30 -0.51
C ALA A 334 -1.36 9.84 -0.42
N HIS A 335 -0.81 10.50 -1.43
CA HIS A 335 -0.93 11.95 -1.53
C HIS A 335 -2.35 12.35 -1.98
N ASP A 336 -2.71 13.62 -1.78
CA ASP A 336 -3.94 14.16 -2.38
C ASP A 336 -3.81 14.16 -3.92
N GLU A 337 -4.90 13.89 -4.64
CA GLU A 337 -4.88 13.88 -6.11
C GLU A 337 -4.65 15.29 -6.69
N ARG A 338 -5.04 16.32 -5.94
CA ARG A 338 -4.81 17.72 -6.31
C ARG A 338 -3.34 18.08 -6.42
N GLU A 339 -2.43 17.36 -5.74
CA GLU A 339 -0.98 17.58 -5.89
C GLU A 339 -0.49 17.30 -7.30
N ILE A 340 -1.04 16.27 -7.94
CA ILE A 340 -0.66 15.91 -9.31
C ILE A 340 -1.21 16.93 -10.29
N ALA A 341 -2.48 17.29 -10.13
CA ALA A 341 -3.11 18.32 -10.95
C ALA A 341 -2.40 19.67 -10.82
N TRP A 342 -1.98 20.04 -9.61
CA TRP A 342 -1.18 21.24 -9.39
C TRP A 342 0.16 21.18 -10.11
N LEU A 343 0.86 20.05 -10.06
CA LEU A 343 2.16 19.91 -10.72
C LEU A 343 2.07 19.92 -12.24
N GLU A 344 1.04 19.27 -12.81
CA GLU A 344 0.70 19.31 -14.24
C GLU A 344 0.43 20.77 -14.68
N ALA A 345 -0.43 21.47 -13.94
CA ALA A 345 -0.74 22.87 -14.20
C ALA A 345 0.49 23.77 -14.06
N PHE A 346 1.36 23.52 -13.08
CA PHE A 346 2.60 24.28 -12.89
C PHE A 346 3.51 24.18 -14.12
N VAL A 347 3.71 22.98 -14.65
CA VAL A 347 4.52 22.76 -15.85
C VAL A 347 3.93 23.50 -17.06
N GLU A 348 2.62 23.43 -17.25
CA GLU A 348 1.93 24.13 -18.35
C GLU A 348 2.09 25.65 -18.24
N VAL A 349 1.86 26.20 -17.05
CA VAL A 349 1.99 27.63 -16.77
C VAL A 349 3.44 28.10 -16.94
N TYR A 350 4.41 27.31 -16.48
CA TYR A 350 5.83 27.58 -16.70
C TYR A 350 6.14 27.72 -18.20
N ARG A 351 5.72 26.74 -19.02
CA ARG A 351 5.96 26.75 -20.48
C ARG A 351 5.34 27.96 -21.16
N TYR A 352 4.13 28.31 -20.74
CA TYR A 352 3.42 29.47 -21.27
C TYR A 352 4.18 30.78 -21.01
N PHE A 353 4.70 30.96 -19.79
CA PHE A 353 5.47 32.17 -19.44
C PHE A 353 6.88 32.15 -20.01
N GLU A 354 7.54 30.99 -20.04
CA GLU A 354 8.87 30.82 -20.68
C GLU A 354 8.82 31.18 -22.17
N ALA A 355 7.74 30.84 -22.88
CA ALA A 355 7.58 31.18 -24.30
C ALA A 355 7.32 32.67 -24.57
N ARG A 356 7.01 33.46 -23.52
CA ARG A 356 6.63 34.88 -23.62
C ARG A 356 7.66 35.84 -23.04
N GLY A 357 8.55 35.37 -22.18
CA GLY A 357 9.69 36.12 -21.63
C GLY A 357 10.93 35.98 -22.50
#